data_AF-E8RUQ7-F1
#
_entry.id   AF-E8RUQ7-F1
#
_cell.length_a   1.000
_cell.length_b   1.000
_cell.length_c   1.000
_cell.angle_alpha   90.00
_cell.angle_beta   90.00
_cell.angle_gamma   90.00
#
_symmetry.space_group_name_H-M   'P 1'
#
loop_
_entity.id
_entity.type
_entity.pdbx_description
1 polymer ?
#
loop_
_entity_poly.entity_id
_entity_poly.type
_entity_poly.pdbx_seq_one_letter_code
_entity_poly.pdbx_strand_id
1 'polypeptide(L)'
;MIRWKSLVSALGVLLSTGESHAQAPPALARWVEPVREASQRFGVPEDWIYRVMQAESGGQTHLKGQPIRSKVGAMGLMQLMPGTWSDMRRAHNLGADPDDPRDNILAGTAYLRAMFDRFGYPGLFAAYNAGPARYAASLKGETLPAETRAYFKKLVPESQPPVPEVPSLTPSGSGLFAIKRTAEAEGRPKP
;
A
#
# COMPACT_ATOMS: atom_id res chain seq x y z
N MET A 1 35.59 45.78 46.12
CA MET A 1 36.14 44.63 45.35
C MET A 1 35.31 43.40 45.70
N ILE A 2 34.68 42.76 44.72
CA ILE A 2 34.54 41.30 44.52
C ILE A 2 33.65 41.14 43.27
N ARG A 3 34.21 40.50 42.23
CA ARG A 3 33.54 40.14 40.98
C ARG A 3 32.90 38.76 41.18
N TRP A 4 31.65 38.56 40.77
CA TRP A 4 31.09 37.22 40.55
C TRP A 4 30.70 37.08 39.08
N LYS A 5 31.26 36.06 38.43
CA LYS A 5 31.10 35.74 37.01
C LYS A 5 29.72 35.11 36.77
N SER A 6 29.02 35.57 35.74
CA SER A 6 27.79 34.95 35.24
C SER A 6 28.08 33.54 34.72
N LEU A 7 27.37 32.55 35.23
CA LEU A 7 27.25 31.21 34.63
C LEU A 7 25.97 31.20 33.79
N VAL A 8 26.15 31.13 32.47
CA VAL A 8 25.05 30.83 31.53
C VAL A 8 25.09 29.32 31.32
N SER A 9 24.13 28.60 31.90
CA SER A 9 23.88 27.19 31.57
C SER A 9 22.99 27.15 30.33
N ALA A 10 23.57 26.80 29.18
CA ALA A 10 22.82 26.46 27.98
C ALA A 10 22.22 25.06 28.14
N LEU A 11 20.89 24.99 28.30
CA LEU A 11 20.16 23.73 28.29
C LEU A 11 19.86 23.37 26.83
N GLY A 12 20.65 22.46 26.26
CA GLY A 12 20.38 21.87 24.95
C GLY A 12 19.20 20.90 25.04
N VAL A 13 18.04 21.28 24.52
CA VAL A 13 16.92 20.36 24.31
C VAL A 13 17.25 19.53 23.07
N LEU A 14 17.63 18.27 23.29
CA LEU A 14 17.74 17.27 22.24
C LEU A 14 16.32 16.85 21.85
N LEU A 15 15.79 17.35 20.72
CA LEU A 15 14.54 16.81 20.18
C LEU A 15 14.83 15.40 19.64
N SER A 16 14.54 14.39 20.45
CA SER A 16 14.37 13.02 19.97
C SER A 16 13.14 12.99 19.06
N THR A 17 13.33 13.00 17.75
CA THR A 17 12.28 12.71 16.77
C THR A 17 11.92 11.23 16.91
N GLY A 18 11.04 10.91 17.86
CA GLY A 18 10.45 9.59 17.96
C GLY A 18 9.58 9.37 16.73
N GLU A 19 9.99 8.47 15.83
CA GLU A 19 9.11 7.95 14.79
C GLU A 19 7.86 7.37 15.48
N SER A 20 6.74 8.07 15.31
CA SER A 20 5.45 7.64 15.86
C SER A 20 4.95 6.50 15.00
N HIS A 21 5.36 5.28 15.34
CA HIS A 21 4.86 4.07 14.69
C HIS A 21 3.36 3.91 14.97
N ALA A 22 2.61 3.50 13.95
CA ALA A 22 1.18 3.26 14.12
C ALA A 22 0.97 2.05 15.03
N GLN A 23 0.09 2.19 16.03
CA GLN A 23 -0.26 1.06 16.88
C GLN A 23 -1.07 0.04 16.05
N ALA A 24 -0.54 -1.18 15.92
CA ALA A 24 -1.24 -2.25 15.21
C ALA A 24 -2.60 -2.58 15.86
N PRO A 25 -3.67 -2.75 15.08
CA PRO A 25 -4.92 -3.30 15.60
C PRO A 25 -4.68 -4.66 16.25
N PRO A 26 -5.38 -5.04 17.34
CA PRO A 26 -5.15 -6.32 18.02
C PRO A 26 -5.21 -7.54 17.09
N ALA A 27 -6.12 -7.54 16.11
CA ALA A 27 -6.24 -8.60 15.11
C ALA A 27 -5.02 -8.74 14.19
N LEU A 28 -4.21 -7.69 14.07
CA LEU A 28 -3.03 -7.61 13.21
C LEU A 28 -1.71 -7.59 13.99
N ALA A 29 -1.74 -7.69 15.33
CA ALA A 29 -0.56 -7.60 16.18
C ALA A 29 0.54 -8.62 15.81
N ARG A 30 0.14 -9.80 15.30
CA ARG A 30 1.07 -10.84 14.81
C ARG A 30 1.87 -10.43 13.56
N TRP A 31 1.51 -9.33 12.91
CA TRP A 31 2.08 -8.87 11.63
C TRP A 31 2.91 -7.58 11.77
N VAL A 32 3.18 -7.12 12.99
CA VAL A 32 3.92 -5.87 13.24
C VAL A 32 5.26 -5.85 12.52
N GLU A 33 6.07 -6.91 12.63
CA GLU A 33 7.41 -6.91 12.04
C GLU A 33 7.39 -6.87 10.50
N PRO A 34 6.63 -7.72 9.78
CA PRO A 34 6.50 -7.59 8.33
C PRO A 34 5.90 -6.25 7.87
N VAL A 35 4.96 -5.67 8.63
CA VAL A 35 4.36 -4.37 8.28
C VAL A 35 5.38 -3.24 8.46
N ARG A 36 6.13 -3.24 9.56
CA ARG A 36 7.23 -2.31 9.81
C ARG A 36 8.28 -2.40 8.71
N GLU A 37 8.71 -3.62 8.37
CA GLU A 37 9.65 -3.86 7.28
C GLU A 37 9.13 -3.29 5.95
N ALA A 38 7.89 -3.59 5.59
CA ALA A 38 7.30 -3.11 4.36
C ALA A 38 7.15 -1.58 4.34
N SER A 39 6.76 -0.99 5.48
CA SER A 39 6.65 0.47 5.63
C SER A 39 7.99 1.16 5.39
N GLN A 40 9.05 0.70 6.05
CA GLN A 40 10.40 1.24 5.91
C GLN A 40 10.92 1.05 4.48
N ARG A 41 10.66 -0.11 3.87
CA ARG A 41 11.16 -0.44 2.54
C ARG A 41 10.52 0.38 1.42
N PHE A 42 9.23 0.69 1.55
CA PHE A 42 8.45 1.30 0.46
C PHE A 42 7.98 2.72 0.76
N GLY A 43 8.27 3.25 1.95
CA GLY A 43 7.86 4.60 2.37
C GLY A 43 6.33 4.75 2.40
N VAL A 44 5.63 3.70 2.84
CA VAL A 44 4.17 3.69 3.01
C VAL A 44 3.85 3.69 4.50
N PRO A 45 3.01 4.60 5.01
CA PRO A 45 2.63 4.62 6.42
C PRO A 45 2.06 3.27 6.91
N GLU A 46 2.52 2.78 8.06
CA GLU A 46 2.06 1.50 8.64
C GLU A 46 0.55 1.45 8.81
N ASP A 47 -0.09 2.58 9.17
CA ASP A 47 -1.53 2.66 9.34
C ASP A 47 -2.29 2.41 8.03
N TRP A 48 -1.75 2.82 6.87
CA TRP A 48 -2.36 2.52 5.57
C TRP A 48 -2.27 1.02 5.27
N ILE A 49 -1.13 0.39 5.59
CA ILE A 49 -0.92 -1.04 5.40
C ILE A 49 -1.90 -1.83 6.28
N TYR A 50 -2.03 -1.47 7.57
CA TYR A 50 -2.97 -2.10 8.48
C TYR A 50 -4.42 -1.96 8.00
N ARG A 51 -4.83 -0.79 7.50
CA ARG A 51 -6.20 -0.60 6.98
C ARG A 51 -6.49 -1.48 5.77
N VAL A 52 -5.55 -1.58 4.83
CA VAL A 52 -5.68 -2.47 3.67
C VAL A 52 -5.76 -3.93 4.15
N MET A 53 -4.83 -4.38 4.99
CA MET A 53 -4.87 -5.76 5.54
C MET A 53 -6.18 -6.08 6.26
N GLN A 54 -6.69 -5.13 7.05
CA GLN A 54 -7.97 -5.28 7.76
C GLN A 54 -9.15 -5.41 6.80
N ALA A 55 -9.16 -4.66 5.70
CA ALA A 55 -10.23 -4.68 4.71
C ALA A 55 -10.17 -5.91 3.79
N GLU A 56 -8.97 -6.40 3.49
CA GLU A 56 -8.74 -7.49 2.54
C GLU A 56 -8.95 -8.88 3.17
N SER A 57 -8.25 -9.17 4.27
CA SER A 57 -8.27 -10.50 4.91
C SER A 57 -8.64 -10.47 6.39
N GLY A 58 -8.61 -9.29 7.01
CA GLY A 58 -8.72 -9.17 8.47
C GLY A 58 -7.55 -9.82 9.20
N GLY A 59 -6.39 -9.97 8.56
CA GLY A 59 -5.20 -10.62 9.13
C GLY A 59 -5.20 -12.14 9.05
N GLN A 60 -6.16 -12.74 8.31
CA GLN A 60 -6.27 -14.18 8.16
C GLN A 60 -5.44 -14.68 6.97
N THR A 61 -4.58 -15.66 7.22
CA THR A 61 -3.83 -16.38 6.17
C THR A 61 -4.60 -17.57 5.62
N HIS A 62 -5.55 -18.10 6.40
CA HIS A 62 -6.25 -19.35 6.10
C HIS A 62 -7.75 -19.20 6.37
N LEU A 63 -8.57 -19.86 5.56
CA LEU A 63 -10.00 -20.03 5.75
C LEU A 63 -10.33 -21.52 5.60
N LYS A 64 -10.93 -22.12 6.64
CA LYS A 64 -11.27 -23.56 6.66
C LYS A 64 -10.06 -24.48 6.38
N GLY A 65 -8.90 -24.13 6.93
CA GLY A 65 -7.66 -24.91 6.79
C GLY A 65 -6.97 -24.78 5.43
N GLN A 66 -7.48 -23.93 4.53
CA GLN A 66 -6.88 -23.65 3.22
C GLN A 66 -6.36 -22.22 3.16
N PRO A 67 -5.30 -21.91 2.40
CA PRO A 67 -4.85 -20.55 2.20
C PRO A 67 -5.98 -19.64 1.68
N ILE A 68 -6.06 -18.41 2.19
CA ILE A 68 -7.17 -17.51 1.87
C ILE A 68 -7.15 -17.10 0.39
N ARG A 69 -8.28 -17.27 -0.28
CA ARG A 69 -8.49 -16.86 -1.67
C ARG A 69 -9.84 -16.19 -1.84
N SER A 70 -9.92 -15.13 -2.64
CA SER A 70 -11.21 -14.58 -3.06
C SER A 70 -11.85 -15.43 -4.15
N LYS A 71 -13.14 -15.20 -4.44
CA LYS A 71 -13.86 -15.87 -5.54
C LYS A 71 -13.21 -15.65 -6.91
N VAL A 72 -12.48 -14.54 -7.07
CA VAL A 72 -11.80 -14.17 -8.32
C VAL A 72 -10.31 -14.46 -8.29
N GLY A 73 -9.81 -15.14 -7.25
CA GLY A 73 -8.44 -15.63 -7.17
C GLY A 73 -7.43 -14.68 -6.52
N ALA A 74 -7.88 -13.65 -5.81
CA ALA A 74 -6.98 -12.82 -5.00
C ALA A 74 -6.37 -13.63 -3.84
N MET A 75 -5.13 -13.36 -3.46
CA MET A 75 -4.31 -14.26 -2.63
C MET A 75 -3.76 -13.60 -1.37
N GLY A 76 -3.82 -14.31 -0.24
CA GLY A 76 -3.09 -13.98 0.99
C GLY A 76 -3.61 -12.75 1.74
N LEU A 77 -2.77 -12.22 2.64
CA LEU A 77 -3.14 -11.17 3.60
C LEU A 77 -3.59 -9.86 2.95
N MET A 78 -2.95 -9.47 1.85
CA MET A 78 -3.24 -8.23 1.11
C MET A 78 -4.03 -8.48 -0.17
N GLN A 79 -4.58 -9.69 -0.34
CA GLN A 79 -5.46 -10.10 -1.45
C GLN A 79 -4.94 -9.65 -2.82
N LEU A 80 -3.71 -10.03 -3.13
CA LEU A 80 -3.10 -9.72 -4.43
C LEU A 80 -3.67 -10.62 -5.53
N MET A 81 -4.01 -10.03 -6.68
CA MET A 81 -4.29 -10.81 -7.88
C MET A 81 -3.01 -11.51 -8.37
N PRO A 82 -3.10 -12.69 -9.02
CA PRO A 82 -1.93 -13.45 -9.44
C PRO A 82 -0.95 -12.67 -10.34
N GLY A 83 -1.48 -11.85 -11.26
CA GLY A 83 -0.65 -10.97 -12.09
C GLY A 83 0.13 -9.95 -11.25
N THR A 84 -0.56 -9.25 -10.34
CA THR A 84 0.05 -8.26 -9.44
C THR A 84 1.11 -8.89 -8.54
N TRP A 85 0.82 -10.05 -7.94
CA TRP A 85 1.81 -10.81 -7.17
C TRP A 85 3.06 -11.09 -8.00
N SER A 86 2.86 -11.62 -9.21
CA SER A 86 3.92 -11.97 -10.16
C SER A 86 4.82 -10.78 -10.48
N ASP A 87 4.23 -9.60 -10.72
CA ASP A 87 4.97 -8.37 -11.01
C ASP A 87 5.75 -7.87 -9.78
N MET A 88 5.11 -7.79 -8.62
CA MET A 88 5.73 -7.26 -7.41
C MET A 88 6.85 -8.18 -6.91
N ARG A 89 6.66 -9.51 -6.92
CA ARG A 89 7.71 -10.44 -6.48
C ARG A 89 8.96 -10.36 -7.34
N ARG A 90 8.81 -10.18 -8.66
CA ARG A 90 9.94 -10.00 -9.58
C ARG A 90 10.66 -8.69 -9.32
N ALA A 91 9.90 -7.59 -9.25
CA ALA A 91 10.47 -6.25 -9.07
C ALA A 91 11.21 -6.09 -7.74
N HIS A 92 10.81 -6.83 -6.71
CA HIS A 92 11.33 -6.67 -5.34
C HIS A 92 12.06 -7.91 -4.80
N ASN A 93 12.41 -8.86 -5.67
CA ASN A 93 13.16 -10.07 -5.33
C ASN A 93 12.56 -10.84 -4.14
N LEU A 94 11.25 -11.11 -4.21
CA LEU A 94 10.51 -11.87 -3.20
C LEU A 94 10.44 -13.37 -3.57
N GLY A 95 10.11 -14.19 -2.58
CA GLY A 95 9.93 -15.63 -2.71
C GLY A 95 8.84 -16.02 -3.72
N ALA A 96 8.73 -17.32 -3.98
CA ALA A 96 7.79 -17.86 -4.96
C ALA A 96 6.37 -18.06 -4.40
N ASP A 97 6.26 -18.21 -3.08
CA ASP A 97 5.02 -18.56 -2.40
C ASP A 97 4.17 -17.31 -2.07
N PRO A 98 2.99 -17.12 -2.71
CA PRO A 98 2.09 -16.02 -2.37
C PRO A 98 1.42 -16.17 -0.99
N ASP A 99 1.51 -17.35 -0.37
CA ASP A 99 0.97 -17.65 0.96
C ASP A 99 1.97 -17.37 2.08
N ASP A 100 3.24 -17.11 1.75
CA ASP A 100 4.19 -16.59 2.72
C ASP A 100 3.69 -15.22 3.22
N PRO A 101 3.37 -15.08 4.51
CA PRO A 101 2.74 -13.87 5.03
C PRO A 101 3.63 -12.63 4.87
N ARG A 102 4.94 -12.78 5.05
CA ARG A 102 5.88 -11.67 4.96
C ARG A 102 5.94 -11.19 3.51
N ASP A 103 6.18 -12.09 2.56
CA ASP A 103 6.30 -11.70 1.16
C ASP A 103 4.98 -11.16 0.59
N ASN A 104 3.83 -11.68 1.03
CA ASN A 104 2.53 -11.14 0.64
C ASN A 104 2.32 -9.69 1.15
N ILE A 105 2.73 -9.39 2.39
CA ILE A 105 2.68 -8.03 2.96
C ILE A 105 3.64 -7.09 2.20
N LEU A 106 4.86 -7.53 1.91
CA LEU A 106 5.83 -6.74 1.17
C LEU A 106 5.33 -6.46 -0.27
N ALA A 107 4.85 -7.48 -0.97
CA ALA A 107 4.32 -7.33 -2.33
C ALA A 107 3.08 -6.42 -2.35
N GLY A 108 2.18 -6.56 -1.37
CA GLY A 108 0.99 -5.72 -1.28
C GLY A 108 1.32 -4.27 -0.97
N THR A 109 2.29 -4.03 -0.09
CA THR A 109 2.76 -2.68 0.23
C THR A 109 3.48 -2.03 -0.95
N ALA A 110 4.28 -2.79 -1.71
CA ALA A 110 4.90 -2.30 -2.94
C ALA A 110 3.83 -1.89 -3.98
N TYR A 111 2.80 -2.70 -4.16
CA TYR A 111 1.69 -2.36 -5.04
C TYR A 111 0.91 -1.12 -4.56
N LEU A 112 0.69 -1.02 -3.23
CA LEU A 112 0.06 0.14 -2.61
C LEU A 112 0.88 1.42 -2.85
N ARG A 113 2.22 1.34 -2.76
CA ARG A 113 3.11 2.44 -3.10
C ARG A 113 2.97 2.85 -4.56
N ALA A 114 2.96 1.89 -5.49
CA ALA A 114 2.77 2.18 -6.91
C ALA A 114 1.42 2.87 -7.19
N MET A 115 0.36 2.54 -6.43
CA MET A 115 -0.92 3.25 -6.53
C MET A 115 -0.85 4.66 -5.95
N PHE A 116 -0.13 4.86 -4.84
CA PHE A 116 0.13 6.18 -4.28
C PHE A 116 0.90 7.07 -5.25
N ASP A 117 1.97 6.56 -5.87
CA ASP A 117 2.75 7.31 -6.85
C ASP A 117 1.92 7.77 -8.05
N ARG A 118 0.94 6.96 -8.45
CA ARG A 118 0.13 7.22 -9.64
C ARG A 118 -1.11 8.08 -9.36
N PHE A 119 -1.73 7.93 -8.19
CA PHE A 119 -3.05 8.50 -7.91
C PHE A 119 -3.12 9.34 -6.64
N GLY A 120 -2.04 9.38 -5.85
CA GLY A 120 -1.98 10.12 -4.59
C GLY A 120 -2.96 9.61 -3.53
N TYR A 121 -2.97 10.28 -2.39
CA TYR A 121 -3.99 10.10 -1.37
C TYR A 121 -5.21 11.00 -1.66
N PRO A 122 -6.45 10.51 -1.48
CA PRO A 122 -6.82 9.15 -1.07
C PRO A 122 -6.98 8.15 -2.24
N GLY A 123 -6.72 8.57 -3.48
CA GLY A 123 -7.02 7.78 -4.69
C GLY A 123 -6.37 6.40 -4.77
N LEU A 124 -5.22 6.22 -4.10
CA LEU A 124 -4.52 4.94 -4.06
C LEU A 124 -5.39 3.77 -3.59
N PHE A 125 -6.33 4.01 -2.66
CA PHE A 125 -7.13 2.94 -2.05
C PHE A 125 -8.17 2.41 -3.04
N ALA A 126 -8.82 3.33 -3.76
CA ALA A 126 -9.76 2.95 -4.81
C ALA A 126 -9.01 2.26 -5.97
N ALA A 127 -7.83 2.76 -6.35
CA ALA A 127 -7.01 2.14 -7.39
C ALA A 127 -6.50 0.74 -7.03
N TYR A 128 -6.12 0.52 -5.76
CA TYR A 128 -5.69 -0.78 -5.25
C TYR A 128 -6.80 -1.83 -5.42
N ASN A 129 -8.02 -1.49 -5.00
CA ASN A 129 -9.16 -2.41 -5.03
C ASN A 129 -9.79 -2.58 -6.43
N ALA A 130 -10.03 -1.48 -7.16
CA ALA A 130 -10.69 -1.52 -8.47
C ALA A 130 -9.75 -1.91 -9.62
N GLY A 131 -8.44 -1.78 -9.39
CA GLY A 131 -7.41 -1.78 -10.42
C GLY A 131 -7.19 -0.37 -11.02
N PRO A 132 -5.94 -0.07 -11.44
CA PRO A 132 -5.54 1.28 -11.83
C PRO A 132 -6.26 1.78 -13.09
N ALA A 133 -6.55 0.89 -14.04
CA ALA A 133 -7.26 1.26 -15.27
C ALA A 133 -8.70 1.69 -14.98
N ARG A 134 -9.40 0.94 -14.11
CA ARG A 134 -10.78 1.24 -13.72
C ARG A 134 -10.86 2.54 -12.92
N TYR A 135 -9.93 2.75 -11.99
CA TYR A 135 -9.87 4.00 -11.26
C TYR A 135 -9.57 5.20 -12.16
N ALA A 136 -8.61 5.07 -13.08
CA ALA A 136 -8.30 6.12 -14.06
C ALA A 136 -9.49 6.44 -14.99
N ALA A 137 -10.30 5.45 -15.36
CA ALA A 137 -11.54 5.67 -16.11
C ALA A 137 -12.58 6.43 -15.29
N SER A 138 -12.67 6.17 -13.98
CA SER A 138 -13.60 6.90 -13.12
C SER A 138 -13.28 8.38 -12.97
N LEU A 139 -11.99 8.75 -13.04
CA LEU A 139 -11.56 10.15 -13.08
C LEU A 139 -12.04 10.88 -14.35
N LYS A 140 -12.52 10.14 -15.36
CA LYS A 140 -13.10 10.67 -16.60
C LYS A 140 -14.62 10.61 -16.62
N GLY A 141 -15.26 10.26 -15.50
CA GLY A 141 -16.72 10.24 -15.35
C GLY A 141 -17.36 8.85 -15.35
N GLU A 142 -16.58 7.77 -15.49
CA GLU A 142 -17.13 6.41 -15.34
C GLU A 142 -17.45 6.09 -13.88
N THR A 143 -18.49 5.28 -13.66
CA THR A 143 -18.90 4.91 -12.30
C THR A 143 -18.05 3.76 -11.75
N LEU A 144 -17.44 3.96 -10.58
CA LEU A 144 -16.77 2.88 -9.84
C LEU A 144 -17.79 1.84 -9.33
N PRO A 145 -17.41 0.55 -9.22
CA PRO A 145 -18.26 -0.45 -8.58
C PRO A 145 -18.69 -0.06 -7.17
N ALA A 146 -19.90 -0.47 -6.77
CA ALA A 146 -20.42 -0.18 -5.44
C ALA A 146 -19.50 -0.73 -4.33
N GLU A 147 -18.92 -1.90 -4.55
CA GLU A 147 -17.93 -2.52 -3.66
C GLU A 147 -16.69 -1.62 -3.46
N THR A 148 -16.13 -1.06 -4.53
CA THR A 148 -14.99 -0.14 -4.43
C THR A 148 -15.34 1.14 -3.68
N ARG A 149 -16.53 1.69 -3.87
CA ARG A 149 -16.97 2.87 -3.09
C ARG A 149 -17.11 2.53 -1.60
N ALA A 150 -17.65 1.36 -1.28
CA ALA A 150 -17.72 0.88 0.10
C ALA A 150 -16.33 0.62 0.71
N TYR A 151 -15.41 0.06 -0.07
CA TYR A 151 -14.00 -0.14 0.30
C TYR A 151 -13.33 1.20 0.64
N PHE A 152 -13.48 2.20 -0.24
CA PHE A 152 -12.94 3.53 -0.04
C PHE A 152 -13.44 4.17 1.27
N LYS A 153 -14.75 4.08 1.56
CA LYS A 153 -15.34 4.58 2.80
C LYS A 153 -14.78 3.91 4.06
N LYS A 154 -14.38 2.63 3.98
CA LYS A 154 -13.75 1.92 5.12
C LYS A 154 -12.33 2.42 5.41
N LEU A 155 -11.58 2.81 4.38
CA LEU A 155 -10.16 3.15 4.51
C LEU A 155 -9.91 4.65 4.76
N VAL A 156 -10.83 5.50 4.33
CA VAL A 156 -10.75 6.95 4.44
C VAL A 156 -11.88 7.43 5.38
N PRO A 157 -11.69 7.37 6.71
CA PRO A 157 -12.64 7.96 7.64
C PRO A 157 -12.65 9.48 7.46
N GLU A 158 -13.84 10.09 7.51
CA GLU A 158 -14.06 11.54 7.30
C GLU A 158 -13.27 12.44 8.28
N SER A 159 -12.79 11.91 9.39
CA SER A 159 -12.19 12.65 10.51
C SER A 159 -10.66 12.77 10.49
N GLN A 160 -9.98 12.36 9.43
CA GLN A 160 -8.51 12.29 9.44
C GLN A 160 -7.84 13.50 8.77
N PRO A 161 -6.95 14.24 9.46
CA PRO A 161 -6.18 15.32 8.86
C PRO A 161 -5.25 14.77 7.76
N PRO A 162 -4.84 15.61 6.78
CA PRO A 162 -3.88 15.20 5.76
C PRO A 162 -2.59 14.68 6.43
N VAL A 163 -2.16 13.49 6.00
CA VAL A 163 -0.96 12.81 6.49
C VAL A 163 0.26 13.70 6.19
N PRO A 164 1.25 13.85 7.09
CA PRO A 164 2.45 14.64 6.83
C PRO A 164 3.11 14.21 5.51
N GLU A 165 3.54 15.20 4.72
CA GLU A 165 4.27 14.97 3.47
C GLU A 165 5.49 14.08 3.73
N VAL A 166 5.44 12.85 3.21
CA VAL A 166 6.62 11.97 3.18
C VAL A 166 7.62 12.61 2.20
N PRO A 167 8.91 12.76 2.56
CA PRO A 167 9.90 13.34 1.66
C PRO A 167 9.85 12.63 0.31
N SER A 168 9.72 13.42 -0.75
CA SER A 168 9.68 12.92 -2.13
C SER A 168 11.01 12.23 -2.42
N LEU A 169 11.08 10.90 -2.26
CA LEU A 169 12.14 10.12 -2.87
C LEU A 169 11.94 10.25 -4.38
N THR A 170 12.80 11.04 -5.01
CA THR A 170 12.81 11.22 -6.46
C THR A 170 12.76 9.86 -7.14
N PRO A 171 11.79 9.58 -8.02
CA PRO A 171 11.72 8.30 -8.70
C PRO A 171 12.94 8.17 -9.60
N SER A 172 13.88 7.29 -9.22
CA SER A 172 14.87 6.78 -10.16
C SER A 172 14.10 6.02 -11.24
N GLY A 173 13.99 6.65 -12.41
CA GLY A 173 13.10 6.24 -13.49
C GLY A 173 13.26 4.77 -13.86
N SER A 174 12.20 4.01 -13.67
CA SER A 174 11.93 2.76 -14.38
C SER A 174 10.42 2.55 -14.36
N GLY A 175 9.74 3.26 -15.26
CA GLY A 175 8.31 3.06 -15.52
C GLY A 175 8.07 1.66 -16.07
N LEU A 176 7.69 0.74 -15.19
CA LEU A 176 7.41 -0.66 -15.55
C LEU A 176 5.96 -0.91 -16.04
N PHE A 177 5.15 0.13 -16.19
CA PHE A 177 3.80 0.02 -16.73
C PHE A 177 3.66 0.74 -18.08
N ALA A 178 4.48 0.35 -19.05
CA ALA A 178 4.17 0.57 -20.46
C ALA A 178 3.20 -0.52 -20.94
N ILE A 179 1.96 -0.11 -21.21
CA ILE A 179 0.89 -0.95 -21.73
C ILE A 179 1.32 -1.49 -23.10
N LYS A 180 1.45 -2.81 -23.24
CA LYS A 180 1.59 -3.46 -24.55
C LYS A 180 0.27 -3.31 -25.29
N ARG A 181 0.19 -2.31 -26.17
CA ARG A 181 -0.92 -2.12 -27.11
C ARG A 181 -0.80 -3.20 -28.19
N THR A 182 -1.56 -4.29 -28.09
CA THR A 182 -1.73 -5.22 -29.21
C THR A 182 -2.64 -4.56 -30.23
N ALA A 183 -2.04 -4.10 -31.32
CA ALA A 183 -2.73 -3.78 -32.56
C ALA A 183 -3.02 -5.08 -33.34
N GLU A 184 -4.02 -4.98 -34.24
CA GLU A 184 -4.39 -5.87 -35.33
C GLU A 184 -5.21 -7.13 -35.00
N ALA A 185 -6.48 -7.12 -35.43
CA ALA A 185 -6.85 -7.85 -36.64
C ALA A 185 -8.20 -7.34 -37.18
N GLU A 186 -8.10 -6.65 -38.32
CA GLU A 186 -9.19 -6.27 -39.20
C GLU A 186 -9.93 -7.51 -39.75
N GLY A 187 -11.14 -7.24 -40.23
CA GLY A 187 -12.07 -8.25 -40.70
C GLY A 187 -11.61 -9.01 -41.94
N ARG A 188 -12.13 -10.23 -42.06
CA ARG A 188 -12.22 -10.95 -43.32
C ARG A 188 -13.67 -11.45 -43.49
N PRO A 189 -14.31 -11.24 -44.65
CA PRO A 189 -15.70 -11.62 -44.87
C PRO A 189 -15.86 -13.14 -45.09
N LYS A 190 -17.06 -13.63 -44.77
CA LYS A 190 -17.50 -15.01 -45.00
C LYS A 190 -17.65 -15.30 -46.51
N PRO A 191 -17.25 -16.49 -46.98
CA PRO A 191 -17.98 -17.19 -48.03
C PRO A 191 -19.23 -17.88 -47.46
#